data_AF-A0A523SQE3-F1
#
_entry.id   AF-A0A523SQE3-F1
#
_cell.length_a   1.000
_cell.length_b   1.000
_cell.length_c   1.000
_cell.angle_alpha   90.00
_cell.angle_beta   90.00
_cell.angle_gamma   90.00
#
_symmetry.space_group_name_H-M   'P 1'
#
loop_
_entity.id
_entity.type
_entity.pdbx_description
1 polymer ?
#
loop_
_entity_poly.entity_id
_entity_poly.type
_entity_poly.pdbx_seq_one_letter_code
_entity_poly.pdbx_strand_id
1 'polypeptide(L)'
;MAKKIGRREFVKKSAKIGITAVLGTGVVSQIIEGSVRVFEGEHIDIGVVTGSDYYSSTIKAVDLIGGIKRFVPKDSRVAILP
;
A
#
# COMPACT_ATOMS: atom_id res chain seq x y z
N MET A 1 7.66 23.27 -13.07
CA MET A 1 9.11 23.56 -12.93
C MET A 1 9.75 22.44 -12.12
N ALA A 2 10.75 21.75 -12.66
CA ALA A 2 11.44 20.68 -11.92
C ALA A 2 12.28 21.28 -10.80
N LYS A 3 12.09 20.81 -9.57
CA LYS A 3 12.87 21.25 -8.40
C LYS A 3 14.30 20.72 -8.55
N LYS A 4 15.25 21.60 -8.85
CA LYS A 4 16.67 21.24 -8.96
C LYS A 4 17.21 20.92 -7.56
N ILE A 5 17.35 19.63 -7.26
CA ILE A 5 17.96 19.18 -5.99
C ILE A 5 19.48 19.34 -6.09
N GLY A 6 20.09 19.98 -5.10
CA GLY A 6 21.54 20.15 -5.05
C GLY A 6 22.27 18.84 -4.76
N ARG A 7 23.49 18.65 -5.29
CA ARG A 7 24.30 17.42 -5.08
C ARG A 7 24.44 17.04 -3.60
N ARG A 8 24.66 18.02 -2.72
CA ARG A 8 24.74 17.82 -1.27
C ARG A 8 23.42 17.39 -0.64
N GLU A 9 22.31 17.92 -1.13
CA GLU A 9 20.98 17.51 -0.68
C GLU A 9 20.63 16.11 -1.15
N PHE A 10 21.03 15.75 -2.38
CA PHE A 10 20.88 14.39 -2.91
C PHE A 10 21.64 13.36 -2.05
N VAL A 11 22.89 13.65 -1.71
CA VAL A 11 23.69 12.76 -0.84
C VAL A 11 23.07 12.66 0.55
N LYS A 12 22.64 13.78 1.16
CA LYS A 12 21.97 13.76 2.47
C LYS A 12 20.66 12.98 2.45
N LYS A 13 19.85 13.16 1.41
CA LYS A 13 18.55 12.50 1.27
C LYS A 13 18.71 10.99 1.03
N SER A 14 19.68 10.61 0.20
CA SER A 14 20.01 9.20 -0.08
C SER A 14 20.65 8.51 1.12
N ALA A 15 21.53 9.19 1.85
CA ALA A 15 22.11 8.66 3.10
C ALA A 15 21.04 8.46 4.18
N LYS A 16 20.09 9.39 4.30
CA LYS A 16 18.97 9.24 5.26
C LYS A 16 18.11 8.01 4.94
N ILE A 17 17.81 7.78 3.65
CA ILE A 17 17.06 6.60 3.19
C ILE A 17 17.88 5.31 3.36
N GLY A 18 19.18 5.34 3.07
CA GLY A 18 20.07 4.20 3.22
C GLY A 18 20.29 3.78 4.68
N ILE A 19 20.42 4.76 5.60
CA ILE A 19 20.54 4.48 7.04
C ILE A 19 19.24 3.89 7.59
N THR A 20 18.07 4.35 7.14
CA THR A 20 16.79 3.73 7.50
C THR A 20 16.63 2.31 6.96
N ALA A 21 17.26 1.96 5.84
CA ALA A 21 17.24 0.59 5.31
C ALA A 21 18.12 -0.38 6.13
N VAL A 22 19.25 0.10 6.68
CA VAL A 22 20.20 -0.73 7.45
C VAL A 22 19.81 -0.84 8.93
N LEU A 23 19.29 0.22 9.54
CA LEU A 23 18.82 0.19 10.94
C LEU A 23 17.34 -0.21 11.07
N GLY A 24 16.60 -0.26 9.96
CA GLY A 24 15.17 -0.58 9.90
C GLY A 24 14.87 -2.06 9.70
N THR A 25 15.73 -2.98 10.13
CA THR A 25 15.48 -4.44 10.05
C THR A 25 14.17 -4.85 10.73
N GLY A 26 13.70 -4.09 11.72
CA GLY A 26 12.38 -4.29 12.34
C GLY A 26 11.18 -3.81 11.49
N VAL A 27 11.38 -2.86 10.58
CA VAL A 27 10.32 -2.33 9.69
C VAL A 27 10.30 -3.09 8.36
N VAL A 28 11.47 -3.50 7.87
CA VAL A 28 11.59 -4.36 6.67
C VAL A 28 11.00 -5.74 6.94
N SER A 29 11.17 -6.31 8.14
CA SER A 29 10.50 -7.57 8.51
C SER A 29 8.97 -7.43 8.49
N GLN A 30 8.41 -6.29 8.85
CA GLN A 30 6.95 -6.05 8.78
C GLN A 30 6.40 -5.93 7.35
N ILE A 31 7.24 -5.49 6.41
CA ILE A 31 6.90 -5.46 4.98
C ILE A 31 7.02 -6.87 4.37
N ILE A 32 8.00 -7.67 4.81
CA ILE A 32 8.22 -9.05 4.34
C ILE A 32 7.20 -10.03 4.96
N GLU A 33 6.74 -9.79 6.19
CA GLU A 33 5.73 -10.62 6.88
C GLU A 33 4.27 -10.30 6.48
N GLY A 34 4.04 -9.47 5.45
CA GLY A 34 2.70 -9.23 4.91
C GLY A 34 1.80 -8.36 5.80
N SER A 35 2.30 -7.82 6.90
CA SER A 35 1.58 -6.83 7.71
C SER A 35 1.78 -5.44 7.12
N VAL A 36 1.03 -5.13 6.06
CA VAL A 36 0.78 -3.73 5.68
C VAL A 36 0.18 -3.05 6.91
N ARG A 37 1.01 -2.28 7.64
CA ARG A 37 0.52 -1.38 8.67
C ARG A 37 -0.16 -0.23 7.95
N VAL A 38 -1.45 -0.42 7.69
CA VAL A 38 -2.36 0.65 7.31
C VAL A 38 -2.32 1.62 8.48
N PHE A 39 -1.72 2.80 8.28
CA PHE A 39 -1.85 3.86 9.26
C PHE A 39 -3.34 4.17 9.39
N GLU A 40 -3.84 4.19 10.63
CA GLU A 40 -5.25 4.47 10.89
C GLU A 40 -5.60 5.85 10.31
N GLY A 41 -6.43 5.86 9.26
CA GLY A 41 -6.79 7.06 8.49
C GLY A 41 -6.14 7.20 7.10
N GLU A 42 -5.22 6.32 6.72
CA GLU A 42 -4.62 6.33 5.38
C GLU A 42 -5.42 5.42 4.42
N HIS A 43 -5.88 5.99 3.31
CA HIS A 43 -6.66 5.27 2.32
C HIS A 43 -5.74 4.44 1.41
N ILE A 44 -5.93 3.12 1.41
CA ILE A 44 -5.21 2.23 0.49
C ILE A 44 -5.86 2.29 -0.88
N ASP A 45 -5.14 2.77 -1.89
CA ASP A 45 -5.67 2.82 -3.25
C ASP A 45 -5.47 1.51 -4.02
N ILE A 46 -4.47 0.69 -3.64
CA ILE A 46 -4.15 -0.59 -4.28
C ILE A 46 -3.86 -1.65 -3.20
N GLY A 47 -4.63 -2.74 -3.20
CA GLY A 47 -4.41 -3.90 -2.34
C GLY A 47 -3.97 -5.11 -3.16
N VAL A 48 -2.89 -5.78 -2.73
CA VAL A 48 -2.36 -6.99 -3.38
C VAL A 48 -2.34 -8.13 -2.37
N VAL A 49 -2.92 -9.27 -2.75
CA VAL A 49 -2.95 -10.49 -1.92
C VAL A 49 -2.43 -11.65 -2.75
N THR A 50 -1.57 -12.47 -2.13
CA THR A 50 -1.05 -13.70 -2.72
C THR A 50 -1.66 -14.91 -2.03
N GLY A 51 -2.01 -15.94 -2.82
CA GLY A 51 -2.61 -17.17 -2.31
C GLY A 51 -2.92 -18.14 -3.44
N SER A 52 -3.06 -19.43 -3.12
CA SER A 52 -3.40 -20.47 -4.09
C SER A 52 -4.89 -20.48 -4.45
N ASP A 53 -5.75 -19.96 -3.57
CA ASP A 53 -7.18 -19.80 -3.81
C ASP A 53 -7.47 -18.35 -4.23
N TYR A 54 -7.80 -18.18 -5.51
CA TYR A 54 -8.10 -16.88 -6.10
C TYR A 54 -9.33 -16.22 -5.49
N TYR A 55 -10.39 -16.98 -5.22
CA TYR A 55 -11.63 -16.43 -4.68
C TYR A 55 -11.39 -15.83 -3.30
N SER A 56 -10.76 -16.59 -2.40
CA SER A 56 -10.44 -16.10 -1.06
C SER A 56 -9.44 -14.93 -1.07
N SER A 57 -8.49 -14.95 -2.02
CA SER A 57 -7.50 -13.88 -2.19
C SER A 57 -8.14 -12.59 -2.70
N THR A 58 -9.08 -12.69 -3.64
CA THR A 58 -9.81 -11.53 -4.17
C THR A 58 -10.67 -10.88 -3.10
N ILE A 59 -11.39 -11.66 -2.28
CA ILE A 59 -12.18 -11.10 -1.17
C ILE A 59 -11.28 -10.29 -0.22
N LYS A 60 -10.15 -10.88 0.21
CA LYS A 60 -9.19 -10.19 1.08
C LYS A 60 -8.62 -8.93 0.45
N ALA A 61 -8.31 -8.95 -0.84
CA ALA A 61 -7.79 -7.78 -1.55
C ALA A 61 -8.81 -6.63 -1.58
N VAL A 62 -10.09 -6.95 -1.81
CA VAL A 62 -11.18 -5.98 -1.79
C VAL A 62 -11.41 -5.43 -0.37
N ASP A 63 -11.29 -6.28 0.66
CA ASP A 63 -11.42 -5.85 2.06
C ASP A 63 -10.29 -4.89 2.47
N LEU A 64 -9.06 -5.14 2.04
CA LEU A 64 -7.91 -4.27 2.33
C LEU A 64 -8.11 -2.84 1.82
N ILE A 65 -8.73 -2.66 0.65
CA ILE A 65 -9.02 -1.32 0.10
C ILE A 65 -10.29 -0.67 0.71
N GLY A 66 -10.91 -1.28 1.72
CA GLY A 66 -12.08 -0.76 2.42
C GLY A 66 -13.42 -1.38 2.00
N GLY A 67 -13.39 -2.42 1.19
CA GLY A 67 -14.56 -3.16 0.72
C GLY A 67 -15.36 -2.44 -0.38
N ILE A 68 -16.31 -3.16 -0.99
CA ILE A 68 -17.14 -2.62 -2.07
C ILE A 68 -17.93 -1.37 -1.67
N LYS A 69 -18.31 -1.28 -0.38
CA LYS A 69 -19.04 -0.14 0.21
C LYS A 69 -18.31 1.20 0.08
N ARG A 70 -16.97 1.19 -0.09
CA ARG A 70 -16.19 2.41 -0.34
C ARG A 70 -16.51 3.00 -1.71
N PHE A 71 -16.82 2.15 -2.69
CA PHE A 71 -17.01 2.55 -4.09
C PHE A 71 -18.48 2.59 -4.49
N VAL A 72 -19.29 1.70 -3.91
CA VAL A 72 -20.71 1.56 -4.21
C VAL A 72 -21.49 1.79 -2.91
N PRO A 73 -22.15 2.96 -2.78
CA PRO A 73 -23.02 3.23 -1.65
C PRO A 73 -24.15 2.20 -1.54
N LYS A 74 -24.66 2.03 -0.32
CA LYS A 74 -25.82 1.16 -0.08
C LYS A 74 -26.99 1.56 -1.01
N ASP A 75 -27.73 0.56 -1.48
CA ASP A 75 -28.90 0.71 -2.35
C ASP A 75 -28.61 1.29 -3.75
N SER A 76 -27.34 1.41 -4.14
CA SER A 76 -26.96 1.75 -5.52
C SER A 76 -27.33 0.63 -6.49
N ARG A 77 -27.86 0.99 -7.66
CA ARG A 77 -28.09 0.05 -8.76
C ARG A 77 -26.79 -0.15 -9.53
N VAL A 78 -26.31 -1.40 -9.55
CA VAL A 78 -25.09 -1.81 -10.26
C VAL A 78 -25.43 -2.87 -11.30
N ALA A 79 -24.74 -2.83 -12.44
CA ALA A 79 -24.80 -3.85 -13.48
C ALA A 79 -23.40 -4.45 -13.64
N ILE A 80 -23.34 -5.77 -13.82
CA ILE A 80 -22.10 -6.45 -14.22
C ILE A 80 -22.08 -6.45 -15.74
N LEU A 81 -21.06 -5.83 -16.34
CA LEU A 81 -20.84 -5.93 -17.76
C LEU A 81 -20.20 -7.31 -18.04
N PRO A 82 -20.87 -8.20 -18.80
CA PRO A 82 -20.29 -9.47 -19.20
C PRO A 82 -19.20 -9.29 -20.27
#